data_AF-A0A074Y1W4-F1
#
_entry.id   AF-A0A074Y1W4-F1
#
_cell.length_a   1.000
_cell.length_b   1.000
_cell.length_c   1.000
_cell.angle_alpha   90.00
_cell.angle_beta   90.00
_cell.angle_gamma   90.00
#
_symmetry.space_group_name_H-M   'P 1'
#
loop_
_entity.id
_entity.type
_entity.pdbx_description
1 polymer ?
#
loop_
_entity_poly.entity_id
_entity_poly.type
_entity_poly.pdbx_seq_one_letter_code
_entity_poly.pdbx_strand_id
1 'polypeptide(L)'
;MNLLRSVWMPFVLTDVALLHAILLFAASLFRSSMPAHAQVVDLFQLKDMAIQAMNESLSTKDSMIATMATMAQYEAFWRDADAFSTHMSGLRQFVEMRGGLSALGLDGFLERMMLAIDTNLTRTTGHDRSFALSRQSPPGQG
;
A
#
# COMPACT_ATOMS: atom_id res chain seq x y z
N MET A 1 4.62 14.52 -10.36
CA MET A 1 5.13 15.10 -9.10
C MET A 1 4.06 15.80 -8.26
N ASN A 2 3.09 16.55 -8.83
CA ASN A 2 2.16 17.37 -8.03
C ASN A 2 1.22 16.57 -7.11
N LEU A 3 0.59 15.49 -7.61
CA LEU A 3 -0.39 14.69 -6.85
C LEU A 3 0.18 14.04 -5.57
N LEU A 4 1.47 13.63 -5.58
CA LEU A 4 2.10 13.08 -4.38
C LEU A 4 2.14 14.13 -3.27
N ARG A 5 2.55 15.35 -3.60
CA ARG A 5 2.66 16.42 -2.61
C ARG A 5 1.31 17.00 -2.22
N SER A 6 0.38 17.15 -3.17
CA SER A 6 -0.89 17.88 -2.97
C SER A 6 -2.06 17.00 -2.54
N VAL A 7 -2.02 15.69 -2.82
CA VAL A 7 -3.11 14.74 -2.48
C VAL A 7 -2.61 13.67 -1.54
N TRP A 8 -1.53 12.96 -1.91
CA TRP A 8 -1.06 11.81 -1.14
C TRP A 8 -0.53 12.19 0.24
N MET A 9 0.39 13.15 0.34
CA MET A 9 0.97 13.52 1.64
C MET A 9 -0.08 14.04 2.64
N PRO A 10 -0.99 14.96 2.28
CA PRO A 10 -2.09 15.34 3.17
C PRO A 10 -2.94 14.15 3.60
N PHE A 11 -3.25 13.24 2.68
CA PHE A 11 -4.00 12.03 2.97
C PHE A 11 -3.29 11.09 3.95
N VAL A 12 -1.98 10.85 3.79
CA VAL A 12 -1.17 10.05 4.71
C VAL A 12 -1.25 10.59 6.15
N LEU A 13 -1.29 11.91 6.32
CA LEU A 13 -1.35 12.55 7.63
C LEU A 13 -2.73 12.46 8.30
N THR A 14 -3.75 11.92 7.63
CA THR A 14 -5.10 11.74 8.19
C THR A 14 -5.24 10.48 9.03
N ASP A 15 -4.29 9.55 8.95
CA ASP A 15 -4.39 8.23 9.57
C ASP A 15 -3.04 7.77 10.11
N VAL A 16 -3.02 7.40 11.40
CA VAL A 16 -1.80 7.03 12.13
C VAL A 16 -1.20 5.73 11.60
N ALA A 17 -2.03 4.75 11.22
CA ALA A 17 -1.56 3.48 10.68
C ALA A 17 -0.88 3.69 9.32
N LEU A 18 -1.49 4.51 8.47
CA LEU A 18 -0.91 4.86 7.17
C LEU A 18 0.41 5.63 7.33
N LEU A 19 0.46 6.58 8.25
CA LEU A 19 1.69 7.33 8.54
C LEU A 19 2.83 6.39 8.97
N HIS A 20 2.58 5.48 9.92
CA HIS A 20 3.59 4.52 10.37
C HIS A 20 4.05 3.59 9.24
N ALA A 21 3.13 3.05 8.42
CA ALA A 21 3.49 2.19 7.30
C ALA A 21 4.35 2.93 6.26
N ILE A 22 4.05 4.20 5.97
CA ILE A 22 4.86 5.01 5.05
C ILE A 22 6.24 5.31 5.61
N LEU A 23 6.34 5.65 6.90
CA LEU A 23 7.63 5.85 7.57
C LEU A 23 8.46 4.56 7.60
N LEU A 24 7.84 3.42 7.87
CA LEU A 24 8.48 2.10 7.84
C LEU A 24 9.08 1.80 6.46
N PHE A 25 8.29 1.99 5.39
CA PHE A 25 8.75 1.70 4.04
C PHE A 25 9.83 2.70 3.61
N ALA A 26 9.65 3.99 3.88
CA ALA A 26 10.67 5.01 3.61
C ALA A 26 11.99 4.73 4.37
N ALA A 27 11.91 4.34 5.64
CA ALA A 27 13.06 3.96 6.43
C ALA A 27 13.76 2.72 5.86
N SER A 28 13.01 1.74 5.35
CA SER A 28 13.60 0.55 4.70
C SER A 28 14.39 0.92 3.45
N LEU A 29 13.83 1.78 2.60
CA LEU A 29 14.51 2.30 1.42
C LEU A 29 15.75 3.12 1.79
N PHE A 30 15.65 3.95 2.84
CA PHE A 30 16.77 4.73 3.35
C PHE A 30 17.90 3.83 3.87
N ARG A 31 17.61 2.83 4.70
CA ARG A 31 18.59 1.86 5.21
C ARG A 31 19.27 1.09 4.08
N SER A 32 18.51 0.69 3.06
CA SER A 32 19.06 -0.01 1.89
C SER A 32 19.96 0.89 1.04
N SER A 33 19.63 2.17 0.92
CA SER A 33 20.41 3.13 0.12
C SER A 33 21.61 3.73 0.86
N MET A 34 21.56 3.77 2.19
CA MET A 34 22.58 4.38 3.05
C MET A 34 22.99 3.43 4.19
N PRO A 35 23.78 2.38 3.91
CA PRO A 35 24.14 1.37 4.91
C PRO A 35 24.87 1.93 6.14
N ALA A 36 25.65 3.00 5.96
CA ALA A 36 26.36 3.68 7.04
C ALA A 36 25.43 4.30 8.10
N HIS A 37 24.16 4.54 7.75
CA HIS A 37 23.14 5.08 8.65
C HIS A 37 22.05 4.05 8.98
N ALA A 38 22.30 2.76 8.69
CA ALA A 38 21.31 1.71 8.87
C ALA A 38 20.86 1.52 10.33
N GLN A 39 21.59 2.01 11.34
CA GLN A 39 21.19 1.86 12.74
C GLN A 39 20.31 3.00 13.27
N VAL A 40 20.08 4.05 12.48
CA VAL A 40 19.36 5.25 12.95
C VAL A 40 17.86 4.99 13.13
N VAL A 41 17.29 4.03 12.40
CA VAL A 41 15.85 3.75 12.42
C VAL A 41 15.58 2.31 12.80
N ASP A 42 14.81 2.12 13.87
CA ASP A 42 14.29 0.83 14.29
C ASP A 42 13.06 0.45 13.43
N LEU A 43 13.28 -0.40 12.42
CA LEU A 43 12.20 -0.91 11.57
C LEU A 43 11.24 -1.83 12.32
N PHE A 44 11.72 -2.54 13.34
CA PHE A 44 10.86 -3.45 14.11
C PHE A 44 9.85 -2.62 14.89
N GLN A 45 10.31 -1.57 15.57
CA GLN A 45 9.42 -0.64 16.28
C GLN A 45 8.41 0.02 15.32
N LEU A 46 8.83 0.49 14.14
CA LEU A 46 7.90 1.10 13.17
C LEU A 46 6.88 0.09 12.64
N LYS A 47 7.28 -1.17 12.42
CA LYS A 47 6.36 -2.26 12.01
C LYS A 47 5.33 -2.54 13.10
N ASP A 48 5.78 -2.66 14.35
CA ASP A 48 4.88 -2.87 15.50
C ASP A 48 3.88 -1.72 15.64
N MET A 49 4.33 -0.47 15.53
CA MET A 49 3.47 0.72 15.59
C MET A 49 2.42 0.74 14.47
N ALA A 50 2.79 0.34 13.25
CA ALA A 50 1.85 0.23 12.14
C ALA A 50 0.80 -0.85 12.40
N ILE A 51 1.21 -2.05 12.82
CA ILE A 51 0.31 -3.18 13.09
C ILE A 51 -0.64 -2.88 14.26
N GLN A 52 -0.14 -2.28 15.35
CA GLN A 52 -0.97 -1.87 16.47
C GLN A 52 -2.05 -0.87 16.03
N ALA A 53 -1.66 0.18 15.31
CA ALA A 53 -2.61 1.18 14.80
C ALA A 53 -3.63 0.58 13.81
N MET A 54 -3.21 -0.39 12.99
CA MET A 54 -4.14 -1.13 12.11
C MET A 54 -5.19 -1.89 12.91
N ASN A 55 -4.77 -2.59 13.97
CA ASN A 55 -5.65 -3.43 14.78
C ASN A 55 -6.63 -2.60 15.63
N GLU A 56 -6.23 -1.41 16.07
CA GLU A 56 -7.09 -0.50 16.85
C GLU A 56 -8.27 0.05 16.04
N SER A 57 -8.13 0.22 14.73
CA SER A 57 -9.18 0.82 13.87
C SER A 57 -9.32 0.12 12.52
N LEU A 58 -9.39 -1.21 12.56
CA LEU A 58 -9.53 -2.02 11.35
C LEU A 58 -10.86 -1.68 10.65
N SER A 59 -10.76 -1.11 9.45
CA SER A 59 -11.90 -0.62 8.69
C SER A 59 -11.62 -0.60 7.19
N THR A 60 -12.66 -0.57 6.36
CA THR A 60 -12.53 -0.53 4.89
C THR A 60 -12.24 0.86 4.33
N LYS A 61 -11.78 1.80 5.17
CA LYS A 61 -11.42 3.17 4.75
C LYS A 61 -10.28 3.13 3.74
N ASP A 62 -10.23 4.15 2.89
CA ASP A 62 -9.14 4.32 1.92
C ASP A 62 -7.76 4.31 2.59
N SER A 63 -7.64 4.90 3.79
CA SER A 63 -6.39 4.95 4.54
C SER A 63 -5.90 3.54 4.90
N MET A 64 -6.79 2.68 5.39
CA MET A 64 -6.45 1.30 5.76
C MET A 64 -6.05 0.46 4.54
N ILE A 65 -6.73 0.64 3.40
CA ILE A 65 -6.38 0.00 2.12
C ILE A 65 -4.97 0.43 1.68
N ALA A 66 -4.69 1.74 1.73
CA ALA A 66 -3.37 2.29 1.47
C ALA A 66 -2.30 1.74 2.45
N THR A 67 -2.66 1.59 3.73
CA THR A 67 -1.78 1.01 4.76
C THR A 67 -1.43 -0.43 4.42
N MET A 68 -2.42 -1.28 4.14
CA MET A 68 -2.19 -2.69 3.77
C MET A 68 -1.31 -2.83 2.52
N ALA A 69 -1.55 -2.01 1.49
CA ALA A 69 -0.71 -1.99 0.29
C ALA A 69 0.73 -1.53 0.58
N THR A 70 0.92 -0.60 1.52
CA THR A 70 2.24 -0.13 1.93
C THR A 70 2.98 -1.20 2.76
N MET A 71 2.27 -1.88 3.66
CA MET A 71 2.81 -3.01 4.42
C MET A 71 3.20 -4.16 3.50
N ALA A 72 2.37 -4.52 2.51
CA ALA A 72 2.71 -5.54 1.52
C ALA A 72 3.99 -5.19 0.73
N GLN A 73 4.20 -3.93 0.35
CA GLN A 73 5.45 -3.49 -0.27
C GLN A 73 6.65 -3.65 0.65
N TYR A 74 6.51 -3.31 1.93
CA TYR A 74 7.55 -3.51 2.92
C TYR A 74 7.92 -4.99 3.08
N GLU A 75 6.93 -5.89 3.23
CA GLU A 75 7.20 -7.33 3.39
C GLU A 75 7.80 -7.94 2.13
N ALA A 76 7.35 -7.52 0.94
CA ALA A 76 7.96 -7.93 -0.32
C ALA A 76 9.42 -7.48 -0.42
N PHE A 77 9.74 -6.26 0.03
CA PHE A 77 11.10 -5.72 0.03
C PHE A 77 12.04 -6.53 0.93
N TRP A 78 11.57 -6.96 2.11
CA TRP A 78 12.34 -7.78 3.05
C TRP A 78 12.15 -9.30 2.86
N ARG A 79 11.38 -9.72 1.85
CA ARG A 79 11.15 -11.11 1.46
C ARG A 79 10.43 -11.95 2.52
N ASP A 80 9.55 -11.34 3.31
CA ASP A 80 8.64 -12.04 4.22
C ASP A 80 7.36 -12.43 3.46
N ALA A 81 7.36 -13.64 2.90
CA ALA A 81 6.27 -14.12 2.04
C ALA A 81 4.95 -14.33 2.80
N ASP A 82 5.02 -14.74 4.07
CA ASP A 82 3.84 -15.03 4.88
C ASP A 82 3.12 -13.73 5.29
N ALA A 83 3.88 -12.74 5.75
CA ALA A 83 3.34 -11.42 6.07
C ALA A 83 2.84 -10.71 4.80
N PHE A 84 3.57 -10.82 3.68
CA PHE A 84 3.14 -10.32 2.38
C PHE A 84 1.77 -10.90 1.96
N SER A 85 1.63 -12.22 2.00
CA SER A 85 0.39 -12.92 1.65
C SER A 85 -0.78 -12.48 2.54
N THR A 86 -0.51 -12.30 3.84
CA THR A 86 -1.51 -11.84 4.82
C THR A 86 -2.03 -10.44 4.47
N HIS A 87 -1.13 -9.49 4.20
CA HIS A 87 -1.52 -8.12 3.82
C HIS A 87 -2.25 -8.08 2.48
N MET A 88 -1.78 -8.83 1.47
CA MET A 88 -2.43 -8.89 0.15
C MET A 88 -3.83 -9.53 0.21
N SER A 89 -4.00 -10.56 1.05
CA SER A 89 -5.32 -11.18 1.27
C SER A 89 -6.31 -10.19 1.89
N GLY A 90 -5.90 -9.49 2.96
CA GLY A 90 -6.72 -8.45 3.58
C GLY A 90 -7.03 -7.30 2.64
N LEU A 91 -6.03 -6.83 1.90
CA LEU A 91 -6.16 -5.76 0.91
C LEU A 91 -7.24 -6.10 -0.13
N ARG A 92 -7.19 -7.31 -0.69
CA ARG A 92 -8.17 -7.77 -1.69
C ARG A 92 -9.59 -7.77 -1.12
N GLN A 93 -9.78 -8.35 0.07
CA GLN A 93 -11.08 -8.39 0.74
C GLN A 93 -11.63 -6.98 0.98
N PHE A 94 -10.79 -6.04 1.41
CA PHE A 94 -11.24 -4.67 1.72
C PHE A 94 -11.61 -3.90 0.46
N VAL A 95 -10.87 -4.08 -0.64
CA VAL A 95 -11.21 -3.52 -1.94
C VAL A 95 -12.54 -4.10 -2.45
N GLU A 96 -12.76 -5.40 -2.32
CA GLU A 96 -14.02 -6.05 -2.70
C GLU A 96 -15.21 -5.52 -1.88
N MET A 97 -15.06 -5.40 -0.55
CA MET A 97 -16.08 -4.83 0.33
C MET A 97 -16.43 -3.37 0.00
N ARG A 98 -15.50 -2.63 -0.62
CA ARG A 98 -15.75 -1.26 -1.10
C ARG A 98 -16.45 -1.21 -2.46
N GLY A 99 -16.63 -2.35 -3.14
CA GLY A 99 -17.22 -2.42 -4.47
C GLY A 99 -16.19 -2.41 -5.61
N GLY A 100 -14.93 -2.74 -5.29
CA GLY A 100 -13.83 -2.80 -6.26
C GLY A 100 -12.97 -1.53 -6.31
N LEU A 101 -11.93 -1.56 -7.15
CA LEU A 101 -10.94 -0.48 -7.22
C LEU A 101 -11.53 0.87 -7.63
N SER A 102 -12.51 0.88 -8.54
CA SER A 102 -13.15 2.12 -9.01
C SER A 102 -13.99 2.82 -7.94
N ALA A 103 -14.27 2.16 -6.81
CA ALA A 103 -15.00 2.73 -5.67
C ALA A 103 -14.07 3.31 -4.59
N LEU A 104 -12.75 3.28 -4.81
CA LEU A 104 -11.77 3.93 -3.94
C LEU A 104 -11.78 5.44 -4.18
N GLY A 105 -11.49 6.21 -3.12
CA GLY A 105 -11.54 7.66 -3.17
C GLY A 105 -10.31 8.31 -3.81
N LEU A 106 -10.08 9.57 -3.44
CA LEU A 106 -9.03 10.43 -4.00
C LEU A 106 -9.16 10.62 -5.52
N ASP A 107 -10.39 10.73 -6.04
CA ASP A 107 -10.69 10.96 -7.46
C ASP A 107 -9.96 9.97 -8.40
N GLY A 108 -10.03 8.68 -8.05
CA GLY A 108 -9.39 7.57 -8.76
C GLY A 108 -7.87 7.53 -8.63
N PHE A 109 -7.26 8.41 -7.83
CA PHE A 109 -5.82 8.35 -7.56
C PHE A 109 -5.44 7.07 -6.81
N LEU A 110 -6.26 6.64 -5.85
CA LEU A 110 -5.97 5.43 -5.09
C LEU A 110 -6.06 4.17 -5.95
N GLU A 111 -7.03 4.08 -6.86
CA GLU A 111 -7.11 3.02 -7.87
C GLU A 111 -5.82 2.93 -8.70
N ARG A 112 -5.36 4.06 -9.27
CA ARG A 112 -4.13 4.10 -10.07
C ARG A 112 -2.91 3.68 -9.25
N MET A 113 -2.84 4.07 -7.98
CA MET A 113 -1.79 3.63 -7.07
C MET A 113 -1.83 2.13 -6.82
N MET A 114 -3.00 1.56 -6.53
CA MET A 114 -3.14 0.12 -6.26
C MET A 114 -2.70 -0.72 -7.47
N LEU A 115 -3.10 -0.32 -8.68
CA LEU A 115 -2.68 -1.00 -9.91
C LEU A 115 -1.17 -0.91 -10.15
N ALA A 116 -0.56 0.25 -9.89
CA ALA A 116 0.87 0.43 -10.01
C ALA A 116 1.66 -0.39 -8.98
N ILE A 117 1.18 -0.42 -7.73
CA ILE A 117 1.76 -1.21 -6.64
C ILE A 117 1.65 -2.70 -6.94
N ASP A 118 0.48 -3.21 -7.29
CA ASP A 118 0.27 -4.63 -7.61
C ASP A 118 1.14 -5.08 -8.79
N THR A 119 1.26 -4.25 -9.83
CA THR A 119 2.18 -4.52 -10.95
C THR A 119 3.65 -4.59 -10.50
N ASN A 120 4.07 -3.71 -9.58
CA ASN A 120 5.43 -3.76 -9.03
C ASN A 120 5.64 -5.02 -8.18
N LEU A 121 4.66 -5.35 -7.33
CA LEU A 121 4.70 -6.51 -6.45
C LEU A 121 4.80 -7.81 -7.26
N THR A 122 3.99 -7.99 -8.30
CA THR A 122 4.10 -9.13 -9.23
C THR A 122 5.50 -9.28 -9.80
N ARG A 123 6.15 -8.18 -10.20
CA ARG A 123 7.52 -8.22 -10.73
C ARG A 123 8.56 -8.56 -9.68
N THR A 124 8.35 -8.13 -8.44
CA THR A 124 9.30 -8.29 -7.33
C THR A 124 9.19 -9.68 -6.69
N THR A 125 7.98 -10.20 -6.53
CA THR A 125 7.71 -11.45 -5.81
C THR A 125 7.45 -12.65 -6.73
N GLY A 126 7.12 -12.40 -8.00
CA GLY A 126 6.76 -13.45 -8.97
C GLY A 126 5.32 -13.96 -8.83
N HIS A 127 4.50 -13.38 -7.93
CA HIS A 127 3.09 -13.73 -7.78
C HIS A 127 2.20 -13.11 -8.86
N ASP A 128 1.06 -13.75 -9.13
CA ASP A 128 0.05 -13.21 -10.03
C ASP A 128 -0.52 -11.88 -9.53
N ARG A 129 -0.97 -11.05 -10.48
CA ARG A 129 -1.64 -9.77 -10.17
C ARG A 129 -2.91 -10.03 -9.37
N SER A 130 -3.05 -9.33 -8.25
CA SER A 130 -4.28 -9.36 -7.45
C SER A 130 -5.38 -8.49 -8.05
N PHE A 131 -5.02 -7.49 -8.85
CA PHE A 131 -5.97 -6.58 -9.47
C PHE A 131 -5.80 -6.53 -11.00
N ALA A 132 -6.92 -6.68 -11.72
CA ALA A 132 -6.94 -6.55 -13.16
C ALA A 132 -7.05 -5.07 -13.56
N LEU A 133 -6.37 -4.70 -14.66
CA LEU A 133 -6.68 -3.46 -15.36
C LEU A 133 -8.11 -3.57 -15.90
N SER A 134 -9.00 -2.67 -15.49
CA SER A 134 -10.33 -2.52 -16.08
C SER A 134 -10.18 -2.41 -17.60
N ARG A 135 -10.71 -3.36 -18.36
CA ARG A 135 -10.81 -3.20 -19.83
C ARG A 135 -11.69 -1.99 -20.06
N GLN A 136 -11.15 -0.92 -20.64
CA GLN A 136 -12.00 0.08 -21.27
C GLN A 136 -12.77 -0.67 -22.38
N SER A 137 -14.07 -0.83 -22.21
CA SER A 137 -14.92 -1.27 -23.31
C SER A 137 -14.73 -0.28 -24.46
N PRO A 138 -14.52 -0.74 -25.71
CA PRO A 138 -14.47 0.18 -26.83
C PRO A 138 -15.80 0.94 -26.89
N PRO A 139 -15.81 2.21 -27.31
CA PRO A 139 -17.07 2.95 -27.48
C PRO A 139 -17.95 2.13 -28.42
N GLY A 140 -19.13 1.75 -27.92
CA GLY A 140 -20.11 1.01 -28.69
C GLY A 140 -20.36 1.77 -29.99
N GLN A 141 -20.02 1.14 -31.11
CA GLN A 141 -20.46 1.61 -32.42
C GLN A 141 -21.95 1.28 -32.49
N GLY A 142 -22.77 2.32 -32.37
CA GLY A 142 -24.19 2.27 -32.73
C GLY A 142 -24.40 2.26 -34.23
#